data_AF-A0A955WMP3-F1
#
_entry.id   AF-A0A955WMP3-F1
#
_cell.length_a   1.000
_cell.length_b   1.000
_cell.length_c   1.000
_cell.angle_alpha   90.00
_cell.angle_beta   90.00
_cell.angle_gamma   90.00
#
_symmetry.space_group_name_H-M   'P 1'
#
loop_
_entity.id
_entity.type
_entity.pdbx_description
1 polymer ?
#
loop_
_entity_poly.entity_id
_entity_poly.type
_entity_poly.pdbx_seq_one_letter_code
_entity_poly.pdbx_strand_id
1 'polypeptide(L)'
;MIRMYWRPHKVSRIELGLVTLLALAGVFVVEKFTVTEKQAHYEEKMEAARRAKRAYEVIRGVQIARGLKFDTEVDPAATGLIGMLMSPVTTNSGHLASKQISVNPNFAALVVHYLRRLQVEEGDVVAVGLSGSFPAINISVFAALET
;
A
#
# COMPACT_ATOMS: atom_id res chain seq x y z
N MET A 1 66.86 0.99 2.72
CA MET A 1 65.38 0.87 2.61
C MET A 1 64.77 1.34 3.92
N ILE A 2 64.07 2.48 3.93
CA ILE A 2 63.39 3.00 5.12
C ILE A 2 62.09 2.20 5.29
N ARG A 3 61.96 1.43 6.38
CA ARG A 3 60.71 0.75 6.73
C ARG A 3 59.71 1.78 7.23
N MET A 4 58.76 2.15 6.39
CA MET A 4 57.62 2.98 6.76
C MET A 4 56.68 2.16 7.66
N TYR A 5 56.78 2.36 8.98
CA TYR A 5 55.92 1.71 9.96
C TYR A 5 54.60 2.48 10.03
N TRP A 6 53.55 1.96 9.39
CA TRP A 6 52.20 2.50 9.56
C TRP A 6 51.73 2.24 10.99
N ARG A 7 51.77 3.26 11.84
CA ARG A 7 51.07 3.25 13.13
C ARG A 7 49.65 3.72 12.87
N PRO A 8 48.61 2.89 13.01
CA PRO A 8 47.26 3.43 13.07
C PRO A 8 47.22 4.38 14.26
N HIS A 9 46.87 5.64 14.01
CA HIS A 9 46.62 6.60 15.08
C HIS A 9 45.60 5.94 16.02
N LYS A 10 45.99 5.65 17.27
CA LYS A 10 45.06 5.13 18.26
C LYS A 10 44.04 6.24 18.52
N VAL A 11 42.86 6.12 17.92
CA VAL A 11 41.76 7.07 18.12
C VAL A 11 41.53 7.20 19.62
N SER A 12 41.53 8.43 20.12
CA SER A 12 41.39 8.70 21.54
C SER A 12 40.00 8.29 22.01
N ARG A 13 39.90 7.72 23.22
CA ARG A 13 38.59 7.40 23.83
C ARG A 13 37.70 8.65 23.95
N ILE A 14 38.32 9.83 24.05
CA ILE A 14 37.63 11.12 24.09
C ILE A 14 37.02 11.43 22.73
N GLU A 15 37.77 11.22 21.63
CA GLU A 15 37.27 11.42 20.27
C GLU A 15 36.09 10.48 19.99
N LEU A 16 36.20 9.21 20.37
CA LEU A 16 35.09 8.25 20.26
C LEU A 16 33.87 8.68 21.10
N GLY A 17 34.09 9.18 22.32
CA GLY A 17 33.03 9.68 23.19
C GLY A 17 32.30 10.89 22.59
N LEU A 18 33.04 11.84 22.03
CA LEU A 18 32.46 13.02 21.36
C LEU A 18 31.66 12.64 20.12
N VAL A 19 32.19 11.75 19.27
CA VAL A 19 31.47 11.25 18.09
C VAL A 19 30.19 10.52 18.50
N THR A 20 30.26 9.70 19.55
CA THR A 20 29.08 9.00 20.07
C THR A 20 28.03 9.99 20.58
N LEU A 21 28.45 11.01 21.34
CA LEU A 21 27.54 12.01 21.90
C LEU A 21 26.89 12.86 20.81
N LEU A 22 27.65 13.23 19.77
CA LEU A 22 27.13 13.91 18.58
C LEU A 22 26.13 13.03 17.81
N ALA A 23 26.41 11.75 17.63
CA ALA A 23 25.51 10.81 16.97
C ALA A 23 24.19 10.64 17.75
N LEU A 24 24.28 10.49 19.08
CA LEU A 24 23.11 10.40 19.95
C LEU A 24 22.29 11.69 19.93
N ALA A 25 22.95 12.85 19.94
CA ALA A 25 22.27 14.14 19.82
C ALA A 25 21.56 14.27 18.46
N GLY A 26 22.19 13.82 17.37
CA GLY A 26 21.58 13.80 16.04
C GLY A 26 20.33 12.93 15.97
N VAL A 27 20.39 11.69 16.49
CA VAL A 27 19.22 10.79 16.57
C VAL A 27 18.12 11.42 17.43
N PHE A 28 18.47 11.97 18.59
CA PHE A 28 17.52 12.64 19.47
C PHE A 28 16.80 13.81 18.78
N VAL A 29 17.53 14.63 18.03
CA VAL A 29 16.93 15.74 17.26
C VAL A 29 16.00 15.20 16.16
N VAL A 30 16.43 14.21 15.38
CA VAL A 30 15.59 13.63 14.31
C VAL A 30 14.31 13.01 14.87
N GLU A 31 14.39 12.31 16.00
CA GLU A 31 13.21 11.69 16.62
C GLU A 31 12.28 12.70 17.30
N LYS A 32 12.82 13.76 17.91
CA LYS A 32 12.02 14.77 18.61
C LYS A 32 11.38 15.80 17.68
N PHE A 33 12.03 16.14 16.58
CA PHE A 33 11.58 17.18 15.66
C PHE A 33 11.05 16.59 14.35
N THR A 34 10.13 15.62 14.45
CA THR A 34 9.44 15.07 13.28
C THR A 34 8.30 15.99 12.86
N VAL A 35 8.24 16.31 11.57
CA VAL A 35 7.11 17.03 10.95
C VAL A 35 6.24 16.02 10.23
N THR A 36 4.95 15.98 10.54
CA THR A 36 3.99 15.14 9.81
C THR A 36 3.31 15.97 8.74
N GLU A 37 3.76 15.82 7.50
CA GLU A 37 3.13 16.44 6.33
C GLU A 37 2.11 15.49 5.70
N LYS A 38 0.87 15.97 5.53
CA LYS A 38 -0.13 15.21 4.79
C LYS A 38 0.21 15.26 3.30
N GLN A 39 0.04 14.12 2.62
CA GLN A 39 0.17 14.10 1.16
C GLN A 39 -0.91 14.95 0.50
N ALA A 40 -0.64 15.43 -0.72
CA ALA A 40 -1.66 16.08 -1.53
C ALA A 40 -2.89 15.16 -1.71
N HIS A 41 -4.08 15.76 -1.61
CA HIS A 41 -5.38 15.09 -1.66
C HIS A 41 -5.55 14.00 -0.60
N TYR A 42 -4.96 14.17 0.59
CA TYR A 42 -5.00 13.17 1.67
C TYR A 42 -6.42 12.76 2.04
N GLU A 43 -7.32 13.72 2.27
CA GLU A 43 -8.69 13.41 2.73
C GLU A 43 -9.47 12.62 1.67
N GLU A 44 -9.38 13.00 0.39
CA GLU A 44 -10.00 12.28 -0.73
C GLU A 44 -9.44 10.85 -0.86
N LYS A 45 -8.12 10.70 -0.78
CA LYS A 45 -7.47 9.38 -0.80
C LYS A 45 -7.96 8.49 0.34
N MET A 46 -8.07 9.05 1.55
CA MET A 46 -8.56 8.33 2.71
C MET A 46 -10.04 7.96 2.55
N GLU A 47 -10.87 8.84 2.01
CA GLU A 47 -12.28 8.55 1.78
C GLU A 47 -12.48 7.46 0.71
N ALA A 48 -11.76 7.54 -0.40
CA ALA A 48 -11.81 6.50 -1.43
C ALA A 48 -11.40 5.12 -0.88
N ALA A 49 -10.34 5.05 -0.07
CA ALA A 49 -9.92 3.80 0.57
C ALA A 49 -10.97 3.27 1.57
N ARG A 50 -11.60 4.14 2.36
CA ARG A 50 -12.69 3.75 3.27
C ARG A 50 -13.91 3.24 2.50
N ARG A 51 -14.29 3.90 1.40
CA ARG A 51 -15.37 3.46 0.51
C ARG A 51 -15.10 2.07 -0.07
N ALA A 52 -13.90 1.84 -0.61
CA ALA A 52 -13.51 0.53 -1.13
C ALA A 52 -13.57 -0.55 -0.03
N LYS A 53 -13.04 -0.25 1.17
CA LYS A 53 -13.11 -1.18 2.31
C LYS A 53 -14.55 -1.51 2.72
N ARG A 54 -15.44 -0.52 2.79
CA ARG A 54 -16.86 -0.73 3.07
C ARG A 54 -17.51 -1.65 2.02
N ALA A 55 -17.21 -1.42 0.74
CA ALA A 55 -17.74 -2.26 -0.34
C ALA A 55 -17.23 -3.71 -0.22
N TYR A 56 -15.97 -3.92 0.15
CA TYR A 56 -15.42 -5.26 0.39
C TYR A 56 -16.17 -5.95 1.55
N GLU A 57 -16.42 -5.23 2.64
CA GLU A 57 -17.15 -5.74 3.81
C GLU A 57 -18.60 -6.13 3.46
N VAL A 58 -19.28 -5.35 2.62
CA VAL A 58 -20.63 -5.69 2.12
C VAL A 58 -20.61 -6.99 1.33
N ILE A 59 -19.68 -7.13 0.39
CA ILE A 59 -19.55 -8.35 -0.44
C ILE A 59 -19.25 -9.56 0.45
N ARG A 60 -18.29 -9.41 1.38
CA ARG A 60 -17.93 -10.44 2.35
C ARG A 60 -19.13 -10.88 3.17
N GLY A 61 -19.94 -9.93 3.67
CA GLY A 61 -21.17 -10.23 4.42
C GLY A 61 -22.16 -11.06 3.61
N VAL A 62 -22.37 -10.72 2.33
CA VAL A 62 -23.23 -11.49 1.43
C VAL A 62 -22.68 -12.90 1.19
N GLN A 63 -21.36 -13.06 1.04
CA GLN A 63 -20.74 -14.37 0.84
C GLN A 63 -20.89 -15.27 2.07
N ILE A 64 -20.69 -14.72 3.27
CA ILE A 64 -20.92 -15.44 4.54
C ILE A 64 -22.38 -15.88 4.66
N ALA A 65 -23.33 -14.97 4.37
CA ALA A 65 -24.76 -15.29 4.40
C ALA A 65 -25.16 -16.39 3.42
N ARG A 66 -24.40 -16.56 2.33
CA ARG A 66 -24.58 -17.66 1.35
C ARG A 66 -23.83 -18.94 1.73
N GLY A 67 -23.16 -18.99 2.88
CA GLY A 67 -22.41 -20.14 3.34
C GLY A 67 -21.11 -20.40 2.59
N LEU A 68 -20.57 -19.40 1.88
CA LEU A 68 -19.28 -19.52 1.21
C LEU A 68 -18.13 -19.53 2.23
N LYS A 69 -17.17 -20.43 2.01
CA LYS A 69 -15.97 -20.55 2.84
C LYS A 69 -14.82 -19.78 2.21
N PHE A 70 -14.04 -19.08 3.03
CA PHE A 70 -12.83 -18.40 2.59
C PHE A 70 -11.62 -19.29 2.82
N ASP A 71 -10.80 -19.43 1.78
CA ASP A 71 -9.50 -20.05 1.89
C ASP A 71 -8.50 -18.99 2.37
N THR A 72 -8.05 -19.14 3.62
CA THR A 72 -7.11 -18.19 4.24
C THR A 72 -5.67 -18.35 3.75
N GLU A 73 -5.33 -19.43 3.06
CA GLU A 73 -4.01 -19.56 2.41
C GLU A 73 -3.96 -18.69 1.15
N VAL A 74 -5.07 -18.65 0.41
CA VAL A 74 -5.22 -17.87 -0.82
C VAL A 74 -5.57 -16.41 -0.53
N ASP A 75 -6.50 -16.17 0.40
CA ASP A 75 -6.97 -14.85 0.83
C ASP A 75 -6.80 -14.68 2.35
N PRO A 76 -5.58 -14.32 2.82
CA PRO A 76 -5.30 -14.18 4.25
C PRO A 76 -6.15 -13.11 4.95
N ALA A 77 -6.62 -12.11 4.21
CA ALA A 77 -7.48 -11.06 4.74
C ALA A 77 -8.98 -11.46 4.74
N ALA A 78 -9.30 -12.67 4.24
CA ALA A 78 -10.65 -13.22 4.14
C ALA A 78 -11.64 -12.22 3.52
N THR A 79 -11.19 -11.53 2.47
CA THR A 79 -11.97 -10.50 1.77
C THR A 79 -13.12 -11.10 0.95
N GLY A 80 -12.94 -12.34 0.48
CA GLY A 80 -13.88 -12.98 -0.46
C GLY A 80 -13.76 -12.46 -1.89
N LEU A 81 -12.73 -11.67 -2.18
CA LEU A 81 -12.54 -11.06 -3.51
C LEU A 81 -11.48 -11.79 -4.34
N ILE A 82 -10.81 -12.79 -3.78
CA ILE A 82 -9.96 -13.73 -4.51
C ILE A 82 -10.79 -14.96 -4.84
N GLY A 83 -11.09 -15.13 -6.13
CA GLY A 83 -11.90 -16.24 -6.64
C GLY A 83 -11.13 -17.56 -6.72
N MET A 84 -11.82 -18.59 -7.21
CA MET A 84 -11.23 -19.91 -7.45
C MET A 84 -10.10 -19.82 -8.50
N LEU A 85 -9.05 -20.62 -8.33
CA LEU A 85 -7.90 -20.66 -9.24
C LEU A 85 -8.31 -21.03 -10.67
N MET A 86 -9.19 -22.02 -10.82
CA MET A 86 -9.70 -22.51 -12.11
C MET A 86 -11.22 -22.67 -12.05
N SER A 87 -11.87 -22.28 -13.14
CA SER A 87 -13.30 -22.41 -13.38
C SER A 87 -13.53 -22.79 -14.86
N PRO A 88 -14.75 -23.22 -15.25
CA PRO A 88 -15.05 -23.53 -16.66
C PRO A 88 -14.84 -22.37 -17.64
N VAL A 89 -14.77 -21.13 -17.14
CA VAL A 89 -14.56 -19.92 -17.93
C VAL A 89 -13.16 -19.33 -17.73
N THR A 90 -12.27 -19.99 -16.98
CA THR A 90 -10.91 -19.50 -16.73
C THR A 90 -10.03 -19.70 -17.96
N THR A 91 -9.59 -18.59 -18.57
CA THR A 91 -8.63 -18.63 -19.68
C THR A 91 -7.17 -18.71 -19.20
N ASN A 92 -6.87 -18.14 -18.03
CA ASN A 92 -5.53 -18.15 -17.41
C ASN A 92 -5.68 -18.02 -15.88
N SER A 93 -4.89 -18.77 -15.11
CA SER A 93 -4.85 -18.72 -13.65
C SER A 93 -4.26 -17.41 -13.10
N GLY A 94 -3.34 -16.78 -13.84
CA GLY A 94 -2.62 -15.59 -13.41
C GLY A 94 -1.70 -15.83 -12.20
N HIS A 95 -1.23 -14.74 -11.58
CA HIS A 95 -0.34 -14.79 -10.41
C HIS A 95 -1.12 -14.51 -9.12
N LEU A 96 -1.10 -15.46 -8.18
CA LEU A 96 -1.77 -15.34 -6.88
C LEU A 96 -1.31 -14.09 -6.11
N ALA A 97 -0.01 -13.82 -6.08
CA ALA A 97 0.54 -12.64 -5.40
C ALA A 97 -0.09 -11.33 -5.90
N SER A 98 -0.35 -11.21 -7.20
CA SER A 98 -1.03 -10.03 -7.77
C SER A 98 -2.48 -9.93 -7.29
N LYS A 99 -3.18 -11.06 -7.11
CA LYS A 99 -4.54 -11.09 -6.56
C LYS A 99 -4.56 -10.67 -5.10
N GLN A 100 -3.63 -11.18 -4.30
CA GLN A 100 -3.49 -10.85 -2.89
C GLN A 100 -3.15 -9.37 -2.67
N ILE A 101 -2.30 -8.78 -3.51
CA ILE A 101 -2.03 -7.35 -3.46
C ILE A 101 -3.29 -6.55 -3.83
N SER A 102 -4.04 -7.01 -4.83
CA SER A 102 -5.20 -6.28 -5.35
C SER A 102 -6.35 -6.07 -4.36
N VAL A 103 -6.45 -6.91 -3.32
CA VAL A 103 -7.49 -6.77 -2.27
C VAL A 103 -7.16 -5.72 -1.22
N ASN A 104 -6.08 -4.95 -1.39
CA ASN A 104 -5.78 -3.80 -0.55
C ASN A 104 -6.68 -2.60 -0.95
N PRO A 105 -7.54 -2.08 -0.05
CA PRO A 105 -8.43 -0.95 -0.39
C PRO A 105 -7.66 0.36 -0.69
N ASN A 106 -6.39 0.46 -0.32
CA ASN A 106 -5.56 1.63 -0.67
C ASN A 106 -5.31 1.77 -2.18
N PHE A 107 -5.66 0.77 -3.00
CA PHE A 107 -5.70 0.96 -4.45
C PHE A 107 -6.68 2.07 -4.86
N ALA A 108 -7.76 2.30 -4.10
CA ALA A 108 -8.67 3.42 -4.37
C ALA A 108 -7.96 4.77 -4.19
N ALA A 109 -7.15 4.92 -3.14
CA ALA A 109 -6.30 6.10 -2.95
C ALA A 109 -5.28 6.29 -4.08
N LEU A 110 -4.73 5.19 -4.60
CA LEU A 110 -3.82 5.23 -5.76
C LEU A 110 -4.56 5.68 -7.03
N VAL A 111 -5.80 5.26 -7.25
CA VAL A 111 -6.62 5.73 -8.37
C VAL A 111 -6.91 7.22 -8.23
N VAL A 112 -7.30 7.70 -7.04
CA VAL A 112 -7.45 9.15 -6.77
C VAL A 112 -6.16 9.91 -7.11
N HIS A 113 -5.01 9.37 -6.70
CA HIS A 113 -3.72 9.98 -7.04
C HIS A 113 -3.53 10.13 -8.56
N TYR A 114 -3.88 9.11 -9.35
CA TYR A 114 -3.78 9.17 -10.80
C TYR A 114 -4.80 10.11 -11.44
N LEU A 115 -6.05 10.12 -10.96
CA LEU A 115 -7.08 11.05 -11.44
C LEU A 115 -6.65 12.51 -11.24
N ARG A 116 -6.11 12.84 -10.06
CA ARG A 116 -5.59 14.18 -9.76
C ARG A 116 -4.36 14.53 -10.60
N ARG A 117 -3.48 13.55 -10.86
CA ARG A 117 -2.33 13.75 -11.75
C ARG A 117 -2.75 14.00 -13.21
N LEU A 118 -3.88 13.40 -13.63
CA LEU A 118 -4.49 13.60 -14.94
C LEU A 118 -5.40 14.83 -15.00
N GLN A 119 -5.53 15.58 -13.89
CA GLN A 119 -6.37 16.77 -13.78
C GLN A 119 -7.85 16.50 -14.10
N VAL A 120 -8.34 15.30 -13.76
CA VAL A 120 -9.76 14.97 -13.89
C VAL A 120 -10.55 15.77 -12.86
N GLU A 121 -11.61 16.42 -13.31
CA GLU A 121 -12.50 17.26 -12.52
C GLU A 121 -13.90 16.63 -12.35
N GLU A 122 -14.67 17.17 -11.40
CA GLU A 122 -16.06 16.76 -11.22
C GLU A 122 -16.88 17.12 -12.46
N GLY A 123 -17.64 16.15 -12.97
CA GLY A 123 -18.41 16.28 -14.22
C GLY A 123 -17.71 15.71 -15.45
N ASP A 124 -16.42 15.38 -15.37
CA ASP A 124 -15.72 14.68 -16.46
C ASP A 124 -16.24 13.25 -16.66
N VAL A 125 -16.24 12.81 -17.92
CA VAL A 125 -16.65 11.44 -18.29
C VAL A 125 -15.44 10.52 -18.28
N VAL A 126 -15.40 9.58 -17.34
CA VAL A 126 -14.36 8.55 -17.24
C VAL A 126 -14.87 7.21 -17.76
N ALA A 127 -14.24 6.70 -18.83
CA ALA A 127 -14.50 5.35 -19.33
C ALA A 127 -13.73 4.31 -18.50
N VAL A 128 -14.43 3.31 -17.96
CA VAL A 128 -13.83 2.27 -17.10
C VAL A 128 -13.91 0.89 -17.76
N GLY A 129 -12.75 0.30 -18.03
CA GLY A 129 -12.63 -1.10 -18.45
C GLY A 129 -12.51 -2.03 -17.25
N LEU A 130 -13.46 -2.94 -17.08
CA LEU A 130 -13.49 -3.87 -15.94
C LEU A 130 -12.85 -5.21 -16.29
N SER A 131 -12.17 -5.80 -15.31
CA SER A 131 -11.63 -7.17 -15.43
C SER A 131 -12.28 -8.09 -14.40
N GLY A 132 -12.84 -9.21 -14.86
CA GLY A 132 -13.30 -10.28 -13.95
C GLY A 132 -12.17 -10.91 -13.14
N SER A 133 -10.93 -10.71 -13.56
CA SER A 133 -9.74 -11.20 -12.87
C SER A 133 -9.40 -10.39 -11.61
N PHE A 134 -9.79 -9.11 -11.55
CA PHE A 134 -9.42 -8.19 -10.45
C PHE A 134 -10.64 -7.41 -9.91
N PRO A 135 -11.64 -8.11 -9.33
CA PRO A 135 -12.85 -7.46 -8.82
C PRO A 135 -12.57 -6.40 -7.74
N ALA A 136 -11.55 -6.60 -6.91
CA ALA A 136 -11.15 -5.62 -5.89
C ALA A 136 -10.64 -4.29 -6.50
N ILE A 137 -9.89 -4.35 -7.60
CA ILE A 137 -9.45 -3.14 -8.31
C ILE A 137 -10.64 -2.44 -8.97
N ASN A 138 -11.58 -3.19 -9.55
CA ASN A 138 -12.80 -2.60 -10.12
C ASN A 138 -13.55 -1.77 -9.06
N ILE A 139 -13.73 -2.33 -7.86
CA ILE A 139 -14.36 -1.62 -6.73
C ILE A 139 -13.51 -0.41 -6.30
N SER A 140 -12.19 -0.55 -6.24
CA SER A 140 -11.30 0.56 -5.91
C SER A 140 -11.40 1.73 -6.90
N VAL A 141 -11.56 1.44 -8.19
CA VAL A 141 -11.80 2.45 -9.23
C VAL A 141 -13.15 3.14 -9.02
N PHE A 142 -14.22 2.38 -8.78
CA PHE A 142 -15.53 2.98 -8.50
C PHE A 142 -15.52 3.85 -7.24
N ALA A 143 -14.91 3.37 -6.16
CA ALA A 143 -14.79 4.13 -4.92
C ALA A 143 -14.03 5.45 -5.11
N ALA A 144 -12.99 5.45 -5.94
CA ALA A 144 -12.22 6.65 -6.27
C ALA A 144 -13.01 7.64 -7.14
N LEU A 145 -13.82 7.15 -8.09
CA LEU A 145 -14.65 8.00 -8.95
C LEU A 145 -15.88 8.59 -8.23
N GLU A 146 -16.32 7.95 -7.14
CA GLU A 146 -17.44 8.41 -6.30
C GLU A 146 -16.99 9.31 -5.14
N THR A 147 -15.70 9.63 -5.05
CA THR A 147 -15.11 10.50 -4.00
C THR A 147 -14.86 11.89 -4.54
#